data_AF-A0A212R0F6-F1
#
_entry.id   AF-A0A212R0F6-F1
#
_cell.length_a   1.000
_cell.length_b   1.000
_cell.length_c   1.000
_cell.angle_alpha   90.00
_cell.angle_beta   90.00
_cell.angle_gamma   90.00
#
_symmetry.space_group_name_H-M   'P 1'
#
loop_
_entity.id
_entity.type
_entity.pdbx_description
1 polymer ?
#
loop_
_entity_poly.entity_id
_entity_poly.type
_entity_poly.pdbx_seq_one_letter_code
_entity_poly.pdbx_strand_id
1 'polypeptide(L)'
;MAGGENVHHCQQSNHGGGEAGSLEQVIAYKPDFILAQDRQFVASALEQPVWRNVPAISAHAIAFAPRLPFNWGDRPPSFMRAIGVQWLANLLYPELFPLDLRAETKRFYKLFLNVDLSDANLDDILR
;
A
#
# COMPACT_ATOMS: atom_id res chain seq x y z
N MET A 1 1.34 -1.68 12.47
CA MET A 1 0.86 -0.28 12.55
C MET A 1 -0.55 -0.12 12.00
N ALA A 2 -0.84 -0.56 10.77
CA ALA A 2 -2.19 -0.46 10.18
C ALA A 2 -3.11 -1.68 10.46
N GLY A 3 -2.78 -2.53 11.43
CA GLY A 3 -3.57 -3.71 11.80
C GLY A 3 -3.36 -4.98 10.96
N GLY A 4 -2.80 -4.87 9.75
CA GLY A 4 -2.51 -6.05 8.90
C GLY A 4 -1.39 -6.94 9.42
N GLU A 5 -1.52 -8.25 9.19
CA GLU A 5 -0.49 -9.26 9.45
C GLU A 5 0.40 -9.44 8.22
N ASN A 6 1.72 -9.31 8.39
CA ASN A 6 2.66 -9.60 7.31
C ASN A 6 2.93 -11.10 7.28
N VAL A 7 2.59 -11.75 6.17
CA VAL A 7 2.71 -13.21 5.98
C VAL A 7 4.16 -13.71 5.98
N HIS A 8 5.14 -12.84 5.74
CA HIS A 8 6.56 -13.19 5.76
C HIS A 8 7.21 -12.75 7.07
N HIS A 9 7.49 -13.72 7.95
CA HIS A 9 8.16 -13.49 9.23
C HIS A 9 9.65 -13.77 9.10
N CYS A 10 10.47 -12.71 9.19
CA CYS A 10 11.92 -12.81 9.19
C CYS A 10 12.53 -11.65 9.97
N GLN A 11 13.84 -11.72 10.21
CA GLN A 11 14.61 -10.56 10.60
C GLN A 11 15.20 -9.92 9.34
N GLN A 12 15.01 -8.60 9.20
CA GLN A 12 15.55 -7.83 8.10
C GLN A 12 17.09 -7.99 8.02
N SER A 13 17.59 -8.37 6.84
CA SER A 13 19.00 -8.73 6.63
C SER A 13 19.91 -7.51 6.42
N ASN A 14 19.34 -6.40 5.93
CA ASN A 14 20.08 -5.18 5.62
C ASN A 14 19.21 -3.92 5.76
N HIS A 15 19.78 -2.73 5.88
CA HIS A 15 19.04 -1.46 6.05
C HIS A 15 18.00 -1.18 4.95
N GLY A 16 18.24 -1.67 3.74
CA GLY A 16 17.35 -1.52 2.61
C GLY A 16 16.28 -2.61 2.49
N GLY A 17 16.24 -3.61 3.36
CA GLY A 17 15.29 -4.72 3.29
C GLY A 17 15.29 -5.43 1.93
N GLY A 18 14.09 -5.81 1.46
CA GLY A 18 13.92 -6.47 0.16
C GLY A 18 14.31 -7.94 0.18
N GLU A 19 13.89 -8.66 1.22
CA GLU A 19 14.16 -10.09 1.34
C GLU A 19 13.61 -10.85 0.13
N ALA A 20 14.41 -11.77 -0.40
CA ALA A 20 14.02 -12.58 -1.53
C ALA A 20 12.94 -13.59 -1.10
N GLY A 21 11.89 -13.71 -1.91
CA GLY A 21 10.86 -14.73 -1.76
C GLY A 21 10.56 -15.40 -3.10
N SER A 22 10.21 -16.69 -3.07
CA SER A 22 9.77 -17.41 -4.26
C SER A 22 8.26 -17.29 -4.48
N LEU A 23 7.79 -17.52 -5.70
CA LEU A 23 6.35 -17.54 -5.98
C LEU A 23 5.63 -18.65 -5.21
N GLU A 24 6.27 -19.81 -5.05
CA GLU A 24 5.72 -20.93 -4.27
C GLU A 24 5.49 -20.53 -2.82
N GLN A 25 6.39 -19.73 -2.23
CA GLN A 25 6.19 -19.19 -0.89
C GLN A 25 5.01 -18.22 -0.84
N VAL A 26 4.88 -17.31 -1.84
CA VAL A 26 3.74 -16.38 -1.91
C VAL A 26 2.41 -17.13 -2.07
N ILE A 27 2.37 -18.19 -2.87
CA ILE A 27 1.19 -19.07 -3.00
C ILE A 27 0.89 -19.75 -1.66
N ALA A 28 1.91 -20.27 -0.98
CA ALA A 28 1.74 -20.93 0.32
C ALA A 28 1.24 -19.97 1.40
N TYR A 29 1.68 -18.71 1.37
CA TYR A 29 1.22 -17.66 2.28
C TYR A 29 -0.25 -17.31 2.14
N LYS A 30 -0.85 -17.53 0.95
CA LYS A 30 -2.26 -17.23 0.67
C LYS A 30 -2.69 -15.83 1.14
N PRO A 31 -1.98 -14.75 0.74
CA PRO A 31 -2.32 -13.42 1.19
C PRO A 31 -3.73 -13.02 0.72
N ASP A 32 -4.51 -12.44 1.62
CA ASP A 32 -5.82 -11.85 1.30
C ASP A 32 -5.69 -10.49 0.60
N PHE A 33 -4.55 -9.81 0.79
CA PHE A 33 -4.29 -8.48 0.24
C PHE A 33 -2.82 -8.30 -0.14
N ILE A 34 -2.55 -7.58 -1.24
CA ILE A 34 -1.19 -7.18 -1.65
C ILE A 34 -1.09 -5.66 -1.70
N LEU A 35 -0.20 -5.10 -0.88
CA LEU A 35 0.30 -3.73 -1.05
C LEU A 35 1.51 -3.76 -1.98
N ALA A 36 1.30 -3.44 -3.26
CA ALA A 36 2.31 -3.52 -4.30
C ALA A 36 3.12 -2.22 -4.43
N GLN A 37 4.39 -2.37 -4.82
CA GLN A 37 5.29 -1.26 -5.10
C GLN A 37 5.53 -1.04 -6.60
N ASP A 38 5.18 -1.98 -7.46
CA ASP A 38 5.40 -1.85 -8.90
C ASP A 38 4.15 -2.28 -9.67
N ARG A 39 3.62 -1.33 -10.46
CA ARG A 39 2.44 -1.56 -11.29
C ARG A 39 2.75 -2.51 -12.45
N GLN A 40 3.99 -2.50 -12.98
CA GLN A 40 4.39 -3.40 -14.06
C GLN A 40 4.47 -4.84 -13.56
N PHE A 41 5.05 -5.07 -12.38
CA PHE A 41 5.01 -6.38 -11.73
C PHE A 41 3.59 -6.92 -11.60
N VAL A 42 2.66 -6.12 -11.10
CA VAL A 42 1.25 -6.53 -10.94
C VAL A 42 0.60 -6.85 -12.28
N ALA A 43 0.82 -6.02 -13.31
CA ALA A 43 0.31 -6.28 -14.65
C ALA A 43 0.82 -7.63 -15.20
N SER A 44 2.13 -7.87 -15.10
CA SER A 44 2.75 -9.14 -15.50
C SER A 44 2.24 -10.34 -14.70
N ALA A 45 1.95 -10.17 -13.40
CA ALA A 45 1.43 -11.24 -12.55
C ALA A 45 -0.01 -11.62 -12.94
N LEU A 46 -0.85 -10.63 -13.27
CA LEU A 46 -2.24 -10.86 -13.69
C LEU A 46 -2.35 -11.65 -15.00
N GLU A 47 -1.36 -11.53 -15.90
CA GLU A 47 -1.31 -12.25 -17.17
C GLU A 47 -0.82 -13.70 -17.03
N GLN A 48 -0.07 -14.01 -15.97
CA GLN A 48 0.59 -15.30 -15.78
C GLN A 48 -0.30 -16.30 -15.01
N PRO A 49 -0.67 -17.46 -15.59
CA PRO A 49 -1.59 -18.41 -14.95
C PRO A 49 -1.16 -18.91 -13.57
N VAL A 50 0.14 -19.01 -13.32
CA VAL A 50 0.69 -19.49 -12.05
C VAL A 50 0.31 -18.59 -10.85
N TRP A 51 0.14 -17.28 -11.08
CA TRP A 51 -0.23 -16.31 -10.05
C TRP A 51 -1.72 -16.37 -9.67
N ARG A 52 -2.57 -17.06 -10.44
CA ARG A 52 -3.99 -17.25 -10.09
C ARG A 52 -4.17 -18.05 -8.80
N ASN A 53 -3.15 -18.77 -8.37
CA ASN A 53 -3.15 -19.49 -7.09
C ASN A 53 -2.91 -18.58 -5.88
N VAL A 54 -2.62 -17.29 -6.09
CA VAL A 54 -2.49 -16.29 -5.02
C VAL A 54 -3.85 -15.60 -4.82
N PRO A 55 -4.52 -15.75 -3.65
CA PRO A 55 -5.88 -15.26 -3.44
C PRO A 55 -6.04 -13.76 -3.74
N ALA A 56 -5.14 -12.91 -3.23
CA ALA A 56 -5.17 -11.48 -3.50
C ALA A 56 -5.10 -11.12 -5.00
N ILE A 57 -4.33 -11.87 -5.80
CA ILE A 57 -4.26 -11.65 -7.26
C ILE A 57 -5.59 -12.04 -7.91
N SER A 58 -6.11 -13.22 -7.60
CA SER A 58 -7.38 -13.70 -8.15
C SER A 58 -8.56 -12.79 -7.78
N ALA A 59 -8.57 -12.27 -6.55
CA ALA A 59 -9.60 -11.38 -6.04
C ALA A 59 -9.41 -9.91 -6.46
N HIS A 60 -8.32 -9.57 -7.17
CA HIS A 60 -7.93 -8.19 -7.46
C HIS A 60 -7.80 -7.31 -6.20
N ALA A 61 -7.45 -7.93 -5.06
CA ALA A 61 -7.23 -7.28 -3.77
C ALA A 61 -5.79 -6.75 -3.69
N ILE A 62 -5.50 -5.77 -4.55
CA ILE A 62 -4.17 -5.18 -4.72
C ILE A 62 -4.30 -3.67 -4.66
N ALA A 63 -3.44 -3.00 -3.90
CA ALA A 63 -3.36 -1.55 -3.91
C ALA A 63 -1.93 -1.04 -4.02
N PHE A 64 -1.83 0.24 -4.36
CA PHE A 64 -0.59 0.98 -4.45
C PHE A 64 -0.70 2.19 -3.53
N ALA A 65 0.29 2.40 -2.67
CA ALA A 65 0.31 3.59 -1.83
C ALA A 65 0.48 4.86 -2.70
N PRO A 66 -0.21 5.97 -2.38
CA PRO A 66 0.05 7.27 -2.98
C PRO A 66 1.53 7.65 -2.95
N ARG A 67 1.99 8.27 -4.04
CA ARG A 67 3.41 8.60 -4.25
C ARG A 67 3.71 10.07 -4.44
N LEU A 68 2.67 10.89 -4.56
CA LEU A 68 2.81 12.31 -4.87
C LEU A 68 2.51 13.18 -3.65
N PRO A 69 3.31 14.23 -3.40
CA PRO A 69 4.67 14.43 -3.92
C PRO A 69 5.69 13.47 -3.27
N PHE A 70 5.28 12.79 -2.19
CA PHE A 70 6.11 11.88 -1.42
C PHE A 70 5.39 10.54 -1.22
N ASN A 71 6.16 9.46 -1.12
CA ASN A 71 5.62 8.12 -0.90
C ASN A 71 4.99 8.01 0.50
N TRP A 72 3.73 7.57 0.57
CA TRP A 72 3.02 7.37 1.83
C TRP A 72 3.45 6.09 2.59
N GLY A 73 4.16 5.20 1.92
CA GLY A 73 4.64 3.93 2.45
C GLY A 73 6.14 3.95 2.77
N ASP A 74 6.91 3.21 1.99
CA ASP A 74 8.20 2.68 2.44
C ASP A 74 9.44 3.37 1.89
N ARG A 75 9.39 4.00 0.71
CA ARG A 75 10.61 4.44 0.00
C ARG A 75 10.54 5.90 -0.44
N PRO A 76 11.22 6.82 0.28
CA PRO A 76 11.93 6.63 1.56
C PRO A 76 10.97 6.51 2.75
N PRO A 77 11.42 5.93 3.89
CA PRO A 77 10.72 6.06 5.16
C PRO A 77 10.59 7.54 5.54
N SER A 78 9.38 8.02 5.81
CA SER A 78 9.14 9.42 6.14
C SER A 78 7.92 9.63 7.02
N PHE A 79 7.70 10.87 7.48
CA PHE A 79 6.51 11.25 8.24
C PHE A 79 5.20 11.06 7.45
N MET A 80 5.27 10.89 6.13
CA MET A 80 4.11 10.55 5.30
C MET A 80 3.47 9.21 5.70
N ARG A 81 4.20 8.34 6.40
CA ARG A 81 3.63 7.11 7.00
C ARG A 81 2.49 7.39 7.98
N ALA A 82 2.40 8.60 8.55
CA ALA A 82 1.31 8.97 9.46
C ALA A 82 -0.06 9.00 8.74
N ILE A 83 -0.13 9.53 7.51
CA ILE A 83 -1.35 9.42 6.69
C ILE A 83 -1.40 8.06 5.98
N GLY A 84 -0.26 7.50 5.58
CA GLY A 84 -0.19 6.19 4.93
C GLY A 84 -0.74 5.03 5.78
N VAL A 85 -0.50 5.03 7.09
CA VAL A 85 -1.07 4.02 8.01
C VAL A 85 -2.58 4.17 8.14
N GLN A 86 -3.10 5.40 8.18
CA GLN A 86 -4.55 5.64 8.23
C GLN A 86 -5.24 5.20 6.94
N TRP A 87 -4.64 5.54 5.79
CA TRP A 87 -5.08 5.07 4.48
C TRP A 87 -5.12 3.54 4.39
N LEU A 88 -4.02 2.88 4.79
CA LEU A 88 -3.96 1.42 4.74
C LEU A 88 -4.93 0.77 5.72
N ALA A 89 -5.12 1.34 6.92
CA ALA A 89 -6.09 0.83 7.89
C ALA A 89 -7.53 0.96 7.38
N ASN A 90 -7.89 2.09 6.76
CA ASN A 90 -9.20 2.28 6.13
C ASN A 90 -9.41 1.31 4.97
N LEU A 91 -8.37 1.04 4.19
CA LEU A 91 -8.41 0.11 3.06
C LEU A 91 -8.61 -1.34 3.51
N LEU A 92 -7.90 -1.77 4.56
CA LEU A 92 -7.99 -3.15 5.07
C LEU A 92 -9.24 -3.38 5.92
N TYR A 93 -9.70 -2.36 6.64
CA TYR A 93 -10.78 -2.49 7.63
C TYR A 93 -11.79 -1.32 7.53
N PRO A 94 -12.46 -1.11 6.39
CA PRO A 94 -13.30 0.07 6.17
C PRO A 94 -14.47 0.21 7.15
N GLU A 95 -15.01 -0.91 7.65
CA GLU A 95 -16.08 -0.92 8.64
C GLU A 95 -15.60 -0.54 10.06
N LEU A 96 -14.37 -0.95 10.41
CA LEU A 96 -13.79 -0.69 11.74
C LEU A 96 -13.04 0.65 11.79
N PHE A 97 -12.52 1.11 10.65
CA PHE A 97 -11.78 2.34 10.49
C PHE A 97 -12.30 3.13 9.27
N PRO A 98 -13.53 3.67 9.34
CA PRO A 98 -14.04 4.54 8.30
C PRO A 98 -13.28 5.87 8.30
N LEU A 99 -12.72 6.25 7.15
CA LEU A 99 -11.95 7.47 6.98
C LEU A 99 -12.45 8.24 5.76
N ASP A 100 -12.80 9.51 5.93
CA ASP A 100 -12.89 10.43 4.80
C ASP A 100 -11.46 10.78 4.35
N LEU A 101 -10.93 9.93 3.48
CA LEU A 101 -9.56 10.05 3.00
C LEU A 101 -9.30 11.40 2.30
N ARG A 102 -10.31 11.97 1.63
CA ARG A 102 -10.17 13.25 0.93
C ARG A 102 -10.02 14.39 1.92
N ALA A 103 -10.89 14.45 2.93
CA ALA A 103 -10.79 15.45 4.00
C ALA A 103 -9.51 15.28 4.82
N GLU A 104 -9.12 14.04 5.14
CA GLU A 104 -7.88 13.70 5.84
C GLU A 104 -6.66 14.22 5.08
N THR A 105 -6.59 13.95 3.78
CA THR A 105 -5.47 14.34 2.94
C THR A 105 -5.33 15.86 2.88
N LYS A 106 -6.44 16.59 2.68
CA LYS A 106 -6.41 18.06 2.73
C LYS A 106 -5.90 18.58 4.07
N ARG A 107 -6.40 18.02 5.18
CA ARG A 107 -5.99 18.43 6.53
C ARG A 107 -4.51 18.14 6.79
N PHE A 108 -4.04 16.95 6.44
CA PHE A 108 -2.65 16.53 6.60
C PHE A 108 -1.70 17.40 5.79
N TYR A 109 -2.01 17.63 4.52
CA TYR A 109 -1.16 18.45 3.64
C TYR A 109 -1.12 19.91 4.09
N LYS A 110 -2.25 20.45 4.56
CA LYS A 110 -2.26 21.80 5.15
C LYS A 110 -1.39 21.89 6.40
N LEU A 111 -1.49 20.90 7.30
CA LEU A 111 -0.78 20.93 8.57
C LEU A 111 0.73 20.70 8.41
N PHE A 112 1.12 19.67 7.67
CA PHE A 112 2.52 19.22 7.61
C PHE A 112 3.31 19.81 6.45
N LEU A 113 2.64 20.19 5.36
CA LEU A 113 3.29 20.71 4.16
C LEU A 113 2.92 22.18 3.89
N ASN A 114 2.00 22.77 4.66
CA ASN A 114 1.45 24.10 4.42
C ASN A 114 0.87 24.28 3.00
N VAL A 115 0.23 23.24 2.48
CA VAL A 115 -0.38 23.22 1.13
C VAL A 115 -1.89 23.14 1.23
N ASP A 116 -2.60 24.08 0.59
CA ASP A 116 -4.03 23.98 0.35
C ASP A 116 -4.27 23.22 -0.97
N LEU A 117 -4.76 21.98 -0.86
CA LEU A 117 -4.99 21.12 -2.03
C LEU A 117 -6.29 21.50 -2.75
N SER A 118 -6.19 21.75 -4.06
CA SER A 118 -7.33 21.73 -4.96
C SER A 118 -7.88 20.30 -5.12
N ASP A 119 -9.12 20.15 -5.57
CA ASP A 119 -9.68 18.82 -5.85
C ASP A 119 -8.92 18.09 -6.95
N ALA A 120 -8.44 18.81 -7.98
CA ALA A 120 -7.64 18.22 -9.04
C ALA A 120 -6.31 17.63 -8.51
N ASN A 121 -5.60 18.36 -7.64
CA ASN A 121 -4.36 17.83 -7.06
C ASN A 121 -4.63 16.64 -6.15
N LEU A 122 -5.76 16.66 -5.44
CA LEU A 122 -6.14 15.55 -4.59
C LEU A 122 -6.46 14.29 -5.41
N ASP A 123 -7.12 14.43 -6.56
CA ASP A 123 -7.38 13.32 -7.47
C ASP A 123 -6.07 12.73 -8.02
N ASP A 124 -5.09 13.57 -8.35
CA ASP A 124 -3.76 13.11 -8.80
C ASP A 124 -3.01 12.35 -7.69
N ILE A 125 -3.11 12.80 -6.44
CA ILE A 125 -2.45 12.15 -5.30
C ILE A 125 -3.06 10.79 -5.00
N LEU A 126 -4.39 10.66 -5.06
CA LEU A 126 -5.13 9.47 -4.64
C LEU A 126 -5.35 8.41 -5.74
N ARG A 127 -4.64 8.53 -6.87
CA ARG A 127 -4.81 7.67 -8.06
C ARG A 127 -4.12 6.30 -7.97
#